data_AF-A0A2V7YR33-F1
#
_entry.id   AF-A0A2V7YR33-F1
#
_cell.length_a   1.000
_cell.length_b   1.000
_cell.length_c   1.000
_cell.angle_alpha   90.00
_cell.angle_beta   90.00
_cell.angle_gamma   90.00
#
_symmetry.space_group_name_H-M   'P 1'
#
loop_
_entity.id
_entity.type
_entity.pdbx_description
1 polymer ?
#
loop_
_entity_poly.entity_id
_entity_poly.type
_entity_poly.pdbx_seq_one_letter_code
_entity_poly.pdbx_strand_id
1 'polypeptide(L)'
;MVRLIRILAAAVLIPSAALAHVVVDVRMSFDVPQFVPIQQSFRYRVIADDLNNDNGAGIVVTIVLPPQVNLSGVTKSDTWKCTESPRLTLTCSAEQIVPGP
;
A
#
# COMPACT_ATOMS: atom_id res chain seq x y z
N MET A 1 49.23 -30.63 21.31
CA MET A 1 48.12 -30.73 20.35
C MET A 1 46.89 -29.99 20.91
N VAL A 2 46.99 -28.68 21.16
CA VAL A 2 45.92 -27.87 21.81
C VAL A 2 45.93 -26.45 21.24
N ARG A 3 45.92 -26.31 19.91
CA ARG A 3 45.86 -24.99 19.26
C ARG A 3 44.85 -24.89 18.11
N LEU A 4 44.14 -25.96 17.77
CA LEU A 4 43.22 -25.99 16.63
C LEU A 4 41.74 -25.77 16.98
N ILE A 5 41.38 -25.66 18.26
CA ILE A 5 39.97 -25.66 18.70
C ILE A 5 39.41 -24.25 18.94
N ARG A 6 40.25 -23.19 18.94
CA ARG A 6 39.77 -21.82 19.23
C ARG A 6 39.17 -21.08 18.05
N ILE A 7 39.24 -21.62 16.83
CA ILE A 7 38.75 -20.92 15.62
C ILE A 7 37.31 -21.35 15.26
N LEU A 8 36.80 -22.46 15.82
CA LEU A 8 35.48 -22.97 15.44
C LEU A 8 34.30 -22.26 16.11
N ALA A 9 34.51 -21.49 17.17
CA ALA A 9 33.42 -20.83 17.92
C ALA A 9 32.99 -19.47 17.33
N ALA A 10 33.71 -18.95 16.31
CA ALA A 10 33.44 -17.62 15.75
C ALA A 10 32.52 -17.62 14.51
N ALA A 11 32.10 -18.79 14.02
CA ALA A 11 31.35 -18.91 12.76
C ALA A 11 29.82 -19.00 12.90
N VAL A 12 29.27 -18.97 14.13
CA VAL A 12 27.83 -19.20 14.38
C VAL A 12 27.14 -17.97 14.97
N LEU A 13 27.55 -16.79 14.53
CA LEU A 13 26.78 -15.57 14.71
C LEU A 13 26.63 -14.93 13.34
N ILE A 14 25.95 -15.63 12.43
CA ILE A 14 25.30 -14.96 11.31
C ILE A 14 24.16 -14.20 11.98
N PRO A 15 24.21 -12.86 12.12
CA PRO A 15 23.02 -12.14 12.54
C PRO A 15 21.96 -12.51 11.51
N SER A 16 20.93 -13.25 11.94
CA SER A 16 19.71 -13.38 11.16
C SER A 16 19.36 -11.96 10.77
N ALA A 17 19.40 -11.65 9.47
CA ALA A 17 19.04 -10.33 8.98
C ALA A 17 17.73 -10.01 9.68
N ALA A 18 17.78 -9.05 10.61
CA ALA A 18 16.58 -8.61 11.26
C ALA A 18 15.70 -8.16 10.11
N LEU A 19 14.60 -8.86 9.87
CA LEU A 19 13.49 -8.36 9.08
C LEU A 19 12.95 -7.20 9.93
N ALA A 20 13.72 -6.11 9.97
CA ALA A 20 13.33 -4.86 10.55
C ALA A 20 11.99 -4.59 9.90
N HIS A 21 10.99 -4.48 10.77
CA HIS A 21 9.59 -4.35 10.47
C HIS A 21 9.41 -3.69 9.11
N VAL A 22 8.63 -4.30 8.21
CA VAL A 22 8.13 -3.59 7.02
C VAL A 22 7.36 -2.41 7.59
N VAL A 23 8.06 -1.28 7.75
CA VAL A 23 7.47 -0.04 8.18
C VAL A 23 6.56 0.28 7.02
N VAL A 24 5.26 0.24 7.28
CA VAL A 24 4.28 0.72 6.31
C VAL A 24 4.51 2.24 6.24
N ASP A 25 5.25 2.65 5.22
CA ASP A 25 5.52 4.04 4.82
C ASP A 25 4.34 4.66 4.06
N VAL A 26 3.36 3.85 3.67
CA VAL A 26 2.19 4.33 2.96
C VAL A 26 1.17 4.97 3.90
N ARG A 27 0.94 6.27 3.70
CA ARG A 27 -0.18 7.01 4.28
C ARG A 27 -1.40 6.95 3.37
N MET A 28 -2.52 6.56 3.94
CA MET A 28 -3.82 6.67 3.27
C MET A 28 -4.51 7.99 3.64
N SER A 29 -5.04 8.68 2.63
CA SER A 29 -5.92 9.83 2.83
C SER A 29 -7.05 9.87 1.81
N PHE A 30 -8.07 10.67 2.13
CA PHE A 30 -9.23 10.89 1.26
C PHE A 30 -9.40 12.38 1.03
N ASP A 31 -9.59 12.75 -0.23
CA ASP A 31 -9.98 14.09 -0.64
C ASP A 31 -11.43 14.00 -1.12
N VAL A 32 -12.34 14.46 -0.26
CA VAL A 32 -13.79 14.25 -0.35
C VAL A 32 -14.53 15.58 -0.11
N PRO A 33 -15.66 15.81 -0.78
CA PRO A 33 -16.55 16.93 -0.42
C PRO A 33 -17.07 16.77 1.02
N GLN A 34 -17.11 17.87 1.78
CA GLN A 34 -17.64 17.87 3.14
C GLN A 34 -19.15 17.57 3.17
N PHE A 35 -19.87 17.96 2.12
CA PHE A 35 -21.31 17.75 1.97
C PHE A 35 -21.62 17.27 0.56
N VAL A 36 -22.47 16.25 0.46
CA VAL A 36 -22.99 15.72 -0.80
C VAL A 36 -24.51 15.70 -0.71
N PRO A 37 -25.24 16.39 -1.61
CA PRO A 37 -26.69 16.30 -1.63
C PRO A 37 -27.15 14.87 -1.95
N ILE A 38 -28.26 14.46 -1.35
CA ILE A 38 -28.83 13.13 -1.62
C ILE A 38 -29.15 12.97 -3.11
N GLN A 39 -28.94 11.77 -3.65
CA GLN A 39 -29.20 11.42 -5.06
C GLN A 39 -28.37 12.19 -6.09
N GLN A 40 -27.31 12.88 -5.68
CA GLN A 40 -26.37 13.52 -6.60
C GLN A 40 -25.09 12.71 -6.75
N SER A 41 -24.53 12.73 -7.96
CA SER A 41 -23.20 12.17 -8.22
C SER A 41 -22.13 13.09 -7.62
N PHE A 42 -21.10 12.49 -7.03
CA PHE A 42 -19.92 13.22 -6.58
C PHE A 42 -18.66 12.40 -6.90
N ARG A 43 -17.53 13.08 -6.86
CA ARG A 43 -16.21 12.46 -7.02
C ARG A 43 -15.43 12.66 -5.72
N TYR A 44 -14.65 11.65 -5.37
CA TYR A 44 -13.63 11.75 -4.32
C TYR A 44 -12.35 11.09 -4.81
N ARG A 45 -11.24 11.39 -4.13
CA ARG A 45 -9.96 10.72 -4.38
C ARG A 45 -9.56 9.91 -3.17
N VAL A 46 -9.08 8.69 -3.43
CA VAL A 46 -8.34 7.87 -2.48
C VAL A 46 -6.88 8.03 -2.81
N ILE A 47 -6.08 8.39 -1.81
CA ILE A 47 -4.67 8.73 -1.98
C ILE A 47 -3.87 7.77 -1.12
N ALA A 48 -2.90 7.11 -1.74
CA ALA A 48 -1.88 6.32 -1.06
C ALA A 48 -0.54 7.01 -1.34
N ASP A 49 -0.02 7.69 -0.32
CA ASP A 49 1.24 8.44 -0.39
C ASP A 49 2.34 7.63 0.28
N ASP A 50 3.41 7.36 -0.43
CA ASP A 50 4.64 6.85 0.17
C ASP A 50 5.34 7.99 0.91
N LEU A 51 5.43 7.88 2.23
CA LEU A 51 6.04 8.90 3.10
C LEU A 51 7.56 8.75 3.20
N ASN A 52 8.11 7.66 2.70
CA ASN A 52 9.55 7.48 2.69
C ASN A 52 10.13 7.90 1.33
N ASN A 53 11.42 8.24 1.31
CA ASN A 53 12.10 8.64 0.07
C ASN A 53 12.66 7.42 -0.69
N ASP A 54 11.86 6.37 -0.79
CA ASP A 54 12.12 5.16 -1.57
C ASP A 54 10.84 4.72 -2.30
N ASN A 55 10.92 3.64 -3.06
CA ASN A 55 9.77 3.17 -3.83
C ASN A 55 8.97 2.14 -3.03
N GLY A 56 7.73 2.46 -2.69
CA GLY A 56 6.76 1.49 -2.20
C GLY A 56 6.40 0.45 -3.26
N ALA A 57 6.36 -0.83 -2.88
CA ALA A 57 6.10 -1.94 -3.80
C ALA A 57 4.94 -2.84 -3.32
N GLY A 58 4.20 -3.41 -4.27
CA GLY A 58 3.15 -4.40 -3.99
C GLY A 58 1.93 -3.83 -3.26
N ILE A 59 1.60 -2.56 -3.49
CA ILE A 59 0.51 -1.87 -2.78
C ILE A 59 -0.84 -2.32 -3.37
N VAL A 60 -1.75 -2.73 -2.48
CA VAL A 60 -3.13 -3.09 -2.83
C VAL A 60 -4.09 -2.31 -1.93
N VAL A 61 -4.94 -1.52 -2.56
CA VAL A 61 -5.98 -0.71 -1.92
C VAL A 61 -7.34 -1.31 -2.26
N THR A 62 -8.08 -1.68 -1.24
CA THR A 62 -9.45 -2.20 -1.36
C THR A 62 -10.43 -1.16 -0.87
N ILE A 63 -11.29 -0.68 -1.75
CA ILE A 63 -12.32 0.32 -1.46
C ILE A 63 -13.67 -0.39 -1.46
N VAL A 64 -14.35 -0.37 -0.32
CA VAL A 64 -15.69 -0.94 -0.18
C VAL A 64 -16.69 0.21 -0.24
N LEU A 65 -17.52 0.23 -1.28
CA LEU A 65 -18.57 1.23 -1.42
C LEU A 65 -19.81 0.82 -0.62
N PRO A 66 -20.55 1.79 -0.03
CA PRO A 66 -21.83 1.50 0.61
C PRO A 66 -22.84 0.87 -0.36
N PRO A 67 -23.74 0.00 0.10
CA PRO A 67 -24.69 -0.69 -0.77
C PRO A 67 -25.71 0.25 -1.45
N GLN A 68 -25.87 1.47 -0.95
CA GLN A 68 -26.81 2.45 -1.51
C GLN A 68 -26.22 3.35 -2.60
N VAL A 69 -24.94 3.19 -2.96
CA VAL A 69 -24.30 3.98 -4.02
C VAL A 69 -24.08 3.17 -5.29
N ASN A 70 -24.12 3.86 -6.44
CA ASN A 70 -23.73 3.29 -7.71
C ASN A 70 -22.38 3.88 -8.12
N LEU A 71 -21.45 3.03 -8.54
CA LEU A 71 -20.17 3.48 -9.09
C LEU A 71 -20.37 3.92 -10.54
N SER A 72 -20.15 5.21 -10.82
CA SER A 72 -20.28 5.75 -12.19
C SER A 72 -19.00 5.61 -13.01
N GLY A 73 -17.87 5.30 -12.38
CA GLY A 73 -16.59 5.10 -13.04
C GLY A 73 -15.40 5.35 -12.12
N VAL A 74 -14.23 4.94 -12.59
CA VAL A 74 -12.96 5.05 -11.85
C VAL A 74 -11.93 5.72 -12.76
N THR A 75 -11.27 6.75 -12.24
CA THR A 75 -10.06 7.32 -12.83
C THR A 75 -8.89 7.00 -11.93
N LYS A 76 -7.75 6.63 -12.52
CA LYS A 76 -6.56 6.18 -11.80
C LYS A 76 -5.32 6.78 -12.45
N SER A 77 -4.27 6.96 -11.66
CA SER A 77 -2.93 7.29 -12.18
C SER A 77 -2.36 6.09 -12.93
N ASP A 78 -1.40 6.33 -13.82
CA ASP A 78 -0.91 5.31 -14.78
C ASP A 78 -0.29 4.07 -14.11
N THR A 79 0.31 4.23 -12.94
CA THR A 79 0.93 3.14 -12.16
C THR A 79 -0.08 2.20 -11.51
N TRP A 80 -1.34 2.59 -11.43
CA TRP A 80 -2.39 1.82 -10.76
C TRP A 80 -3.17 0.98 -11.76
N LYS A 81 -3.57 -0.22 -11.37
CA LYS A 81 -4.52 -1.08 -12.07
C LYS A 81 -5.71 -1.30 -11.14
N CYS A 82 -6.92 -0.99 -11.60
CA CYS A 82 -8.12 -1.11 -10.77
C CYS A 82 -9.12 -2.09 -11.39
N THR A 83 -9.67 -2.97 -10.56
CA THR A 83 -10.73 -3.91 -10.92
C THR A 83 -11.92 -3.73 -10.00
N GLU A 84 -13.10 -3.60 -10.60
CA GLU A 84 -14.36 -3.59 -9.86
C GLU A 84 -14.88 -5.02 -9.71
N SER A 85 -15.34 -5.34 -8.50
CA SER A 85 -16.04 -6.59 -8.23
C SER A 85 -17.56 -6.37 -8.22
N PRO A 86 -18.37 -7.41 -8.48
CA PRO A 86 -19.83 -7.32 -8.44
C PRO A 86 -20.44 -6.94 -7.09
N ARG A 87 -19.64 -6.86 -6.02
CA ARG A 87 -20.08 -6.58 -4.64
C ARG A 87 -19.76 -5.16 -4.18
N LEU A 88 -19.67 -4.21 -5.12
CA LEU A 88 -19.35 -2.82 -4.83
C LEU A 88 -17.98 -2.64 -4.15
N THR A 89 -17.06 -3.58 -4.40
CA THR A 89 -15.66 -3.48 -3.98
C THR A 89 -14.81 -3.13 -5.19
N LEU A 90 -14.03 -2.06 -5.08
CA LEU A 90 -13.02 -1.66 -6.05
C LEU A 90 -11.63 -2.00 -5.49
N THR A 91 -10.88 -2.82 -6.20
CA THR A 91 -9.51 -3.18 -5.83
C THR A 91 -8.56 -2.48 -6.78
N CYS A 92 -7.70 -1.62 -6.26
CA CYS A 92 -6.65 -0.96 -7.02
C CYS A 92 -5.28 -1.44 -6.54
N SER A 93 -4.43 -1.88 -7.45
CA SER A 93 -3.06 -2.30 -7.15
C SER A 93 -2.05 -1.48 -7.92
N ALA A 94 -0.92 -1.19 -7.29
CA ALA A 94 0.27 -0.64 -7.93
C ALA A 94 1.43 -1.59 -7.62
N GLU A 95 2.12 -2.04 -8.68
CA GLU A 95 3.36 -2.81 -8.51
C GLU A 95 4.44 -1.95 -7.82
N GLN A 96 4.43 -0.65 -8.15
CA GLN A 96 5.29 0.35 -7.56
C GLN A 96 4.55 1.69 -7.46
N ILE A 97 4.72 2.37 -6.33
CA ILE A 97 4.41 3.79 -6.18
C ILE A 97 5.74 4.56 -6.04
N VAL A 98 5.76 5.78 -6.57
CA VAL A 98 6.93 6.66 -6.49
C VAL A 98 6.74 7.55 -5.24
N PRO A 99 7.82 7.90 -4.52
CA PRO A 99 7.72 8.82 -3.38
C PRO A 99 6.83 10.02 -3.66
N GLY A 100 6.00 10.38 -2.68
CA GLY A 100 5.34 11.67 -2.68
C GLY A 100 6.36 12.81 -2.52
N PRO A 101 6.02 14.05 -2.92
CA PRO A 101 6.81 15.23 -2.52
C PRO A 101 6.86 15.41 -0.99
#